data_AF-A0A1Y0UYH5-F1
#
_entry.id   AF-A0A1Y0UYH5-F1
#
_cell.length_a   1.000
_cell.length_b   1.000
_cell.length_c   1.000
_cell.angle_alpha   90.00
_cell.angle_beta   90.00
_cell.angle_gamma   90.00
#
_symmetry.space_group_name_H-M   'P 1'
#
loop_
_entity.id
_entity.type
_entity.pdbx_description
1 polymer ?
#
loop_
_entity_poly.entity_id
_entity_poly.type
_entity_poly.pdbx_seq_one_letter_code
_entity_poly.pdbx_strand_id
1 'polypeptide(L)'
;MVCGDDIIIFSDKNITWPESTDNISELAWKRWYNRAIEESVKQIRKADTSIRKNPQAIFADAKCEHRIPIELPPIDRRRVHGICVTTGGEQAAASYFDDPDGTFMIMPFLRGKDHVDFTRPHHMPFCIGDVDPDGPFVHVFNMATLDVVMSEFDTITDFTKYLNARADIIRSGRLSFSPSETEMVANYLQTIGPDGEHRFPMTSDVRGAKFDSDMAIAFVQGEYACLVHSPEYQRREAANRTSYEWDRLIGFFTHHVLNGTQFRILDTDPTVELAERGLRIMAREDRVQRRALASAIIGARKALEEQKAGRLTRIAVTRDRSTNEKVAYVFLVLAGANSMEQENYRRVRAMILETYCLATLHDDCDIKLCVGIAVMAISEEGESEDLIAIPQQKWTPKDIEELSVARKNFDVLQKPLKLKTIPFHVHATSFPPDPAFEGMSRQQRRALERQRAKQQGRVR
;
A
#
# COMPACT_ATOMS: atom_id res chain seq x y z
N MET A 1 -4.97 -13.09 -2.27
CA MET A 1 -3.75 -12.25 -2.37
C MET A 1 -2.92 -12.41 -1.11
N VAL A 2 -1.58 -12.37 -1.20
CA VAL A 2 -0.67 -12.52 -0.05
C VAL A 2 0.30 -11.35 -0.05
N CYS A 3 0.45 -10.67 1.09
CA CYS A 3 1.37 -9.56 1.25
C CYS A 3 1.97 -9.57 2.66
N GLY A 4 3.27 -9.89 2.77
CA GLY A 4 3.92 -10.05 4.06
C GLY A 4 3.20 -11.13 4.88
N ASP A 5 2.66 -10.73 6.04
CA ASP A 5 1.91 -11.64 6.91
C ASP A 5 0.40 -11.62 6.64
N ASP A 6 -0.09 -10.75 5.77
CA ASP A 6 -1.52 -10.56 5.49
C ASP A 6 -1.96 -11.41 4.28
N ILE A 7 -3.03 -12.18 4.47
CA ILE A 7 -3.73 -12.93 3.42
C ILE A 7 -5.10 -12.30 3.23
N ILE A 8 -5.39 -11.87 2.01
CA ILE A 8 -6.66 -11.26 1.64
C ILE A 8 -7.46 -12.22 0.77
N ILE A 9 -8.69 -12.51 1.20
CA ILE A 9 -9.64 -13.41 0.54
C ILE A 9 -10.87 -12.59 0.12
N PHE A 10 -11.07 -12.41 -1.18
CA PHE A 10 -12.26 -11.74 -1.70
C PHE A 10 -13.40 -12.75 -1.94
N SER A 11 -14.62 -12.32 -1.63
CA SER A 11 -15.87 -12.94 -2.04
C SER A 11 -16.81 -11.83 -2.47
N ASP A 12 -17.13 -11.79 -3.76
CA ASP A 12 -18.06 -10.85 -4.35
C ASP A 12 -19.43 -11.49 -4.58
N LYS A 13 -20.49 -10.73 -4.35
CA LYS A 13 -21.87 -11.15 -4.60
C LYS A 13 -22.72 -9.99 -5.10
N ASN A 14 -23.33 -10.19 -6.25
CA ASN A 14 -24.38 -9.33 -6.77
C ASN A 14 -25.76 -9.95 -6.47
N ILE A 15 -26.47 -9.36 -5.52
CA ILE A 15 -27.78 -9.83 -5.05
C ILE A 15 -28.78 -8.69 -5.16
N THR A 16 -29.71 -8.82 -6.11
CA THR A 16 -30.83 -7.89 -6.28
C THR A 16 -31.64 -7.76 -5.01
N TRP A 17 -31.92 -6.52 -4.60
CA TRP A 17 -32.84 -6.22 -3.50
C TRP A 17 -34.23 -6.79 -3.78
N PRO A 18 -34.91 -7.41 -2.78
CA PRO A 18 -36.27 -7.92 -2.99
C PRO A 18 -37.27 -6.77 -3.24
N GLU A 19 -37.72 -6.59 -4.49
CA GLU A 19 -38.54 -5.47 -4.99
C GLU A 19 -39.96 -5.33 -4.39
N SER A 20 -40.39 -6.19 -3.47
CA SER A 20 -41.83 -6.40 -3.25
C SER A 20 -42.56 -5.38 -2.36
N THR A 21 -41.91 -4.34 -1.83
CA THR A 21 -42.62 -3.29 -1.08
C THR A 21 -41.89 -1.96 -1.19
N ASP A 22 -42.61 -0.88 -1.50
CA ASP A 22 -42.15 0.52 -1.46
C ASP A 22 -41.55 0.93 -0.08
N ASN A 23 -41.70 0.08 0.94
CA ASN A 23 -41.05 0.20 2.24
C ASN A 23 -39.97 -0.86 2.42
N ILE A 24 -38.81 -0.40 2.87
CA ILE A 24 -37.69 -1.24 3.31
C ILE A 24 -38.13 -2.01 4.55
N SER A 25 -38.44 -3.29 4.38
CA SER A 25 -38.92 -4.16 5.45
C SER A 25 -37.79 -4.96 6.10
N GLU A 26 -37.98 -5.32 7.38
CA GLU A 26 -37.07 -6.23 8.08
C GLU A 26 -36.86 -7.54 7.30
N LEU A 27 -37.92 -8.06 6.69
CA LEU A 27 -37.87 -9.29 5.90
C LEU A 27 -37.00 -9.14 4.64
N ALA A 28 -37.09 -7.99 3.95
CA ALA A 28 -36.26 -7.71 2.78
C ALA A 28 -34.78 -7.66 3.16
N TRP A 29 -34.44 -6.94 4.24
CA TRP A 29 -33.08 -6.91 4.78
C TRP A 29 -32.57 -8.30 5.16
N LYS A 30 -33.33 -9.11 5.91
CA LYS A 30 -32.91 -10.47 6.28
C LYS A 30 -32.63 -11.35 5.07
N ARG A 31 -33.50 -11.31 4.06
CA ARG A 31 -33.33 -12.08 2.82
C ARG A 31 -32.09 -11.65 2.05
N TRP A 32 -31.88 -10.34 1.92
CA TRP A 32 -30.72 -9.79 1.23
C TRP A 32 -29.43 -10.10 2.00
N TYR A 33 -29.37 -9.80 3.30
CA TYR A 33 -28.22 -10.04 4.18
C TYR A 33 -27.76 -11.50 4.14
N ASN A 34 -28.69 -12.46 4.27
CA ASN A 34 -28.33 -13.88 4.26
C ASN A 34 -27.69 -14.31 2.93
N ARG A 35 -28.19 -13.78 1.80
CA ARG A 35 -27.70 -14.12 0.46
C ARG A 35 -26.40 -13.39 0.10
N ALA A 36 -26.30 -12.11 0.44
CA ALA A 36 -25.20 -11.24 0.06
C ALA A 36 -24.01 -11.30 1.03
N ILE A 37 -24.26 -11.29 2.33
CA ILE A 37 -23.21 -11.21 3.35
C ILE A 37 -22.95 -12.59 3.96
N GLU A 38 -23.97 -13.27 4.50
CA GLU A 38 -23.75 -14.51 5.25
C GLU A 38 -23.19 -15.64 4.36
N GLU A 39 -23.65 -15.77 3.11
CA GLU A 39 -23.07 -16.72 2.17
C GLU A 39 -21.62 -16.38 1.77
N SER A 40 -21.27 -15.10 1.66
CA SER A 40 -19.89 -14.66 1.40
C SER A 40 -18.98 -14.98 2.58
N VAL A 41 -19.44 -14.73 3.81
CA VAL A 41 -18.74 -15.14 5.04
C VAL A 41 -18.49 -16.65 5.04
N LYS A 42 -19.48 -17.47 4.66
CA LYS A 42 -19.32 -18.93 4.53
C LYS A 42 -18.26 -19.32 3.50
N GLN A 43 -18.18 -18.64 2.37
CA GLN A 43 -17.14 -18.88 1.36
C GLN A 43 -15.75 -18.53 1.90
N ILE A 44 -15.61 -17.36 2.54
CA ILE A 44 -14.36 -16.90 3.15
C ILE A 44 -13.89 -17.89 4.23
N ARG A 45 -14.79 -18.35 5.11
CA ARG A 45 -14.49 -19.34 6.14
C ARG A 45 -13.98 -20.66 5.58
N LYS A 46 -14.60 -21.15 4.50
CA LYS A 46 -14.16 -22.37 3.82
C LYS A 46 -12.76 -22.19 3.23
N ALA A 47 -12.50 -21.04 2.60
CA ALA A 47 -11.19 -20.72 2.05
C ALA A 47 -10.11 -20.62 3.14
N ASP A 48 -10.35 -19.86 4.22
CA ASP A 48 -9.43 -19.75 5.37
C ASP A 48 -9.14 -21.13 5.99
N THR A 49 -10.17 -21.94 6.22
CA THR A 49 -10.00 -23.31 6.75
C THR A 49 -9.15 -24.17 5.81
N SER A 50 -9.38 -24.10 4.50
CA SER A 50 -8.58 -24.83 3.51
C SER A 50 -7.11 -24.40 3.53
N ILE A 51 -6.86 -23.09 3.52
CA ILE A 51 -5.53 -22.48 3.54
C ILE A 51 -4.77 -22.82 4.84
N ARG A 52 -5.46 -22.92 5.98
CA ARG A 52 -4.88 -23.34 7.25
C ARG A 52 -4.55 -24.83 7.26
N LYS A 53 -5.44 -25.67 6.74
CA LYS A 53 -5.29 -27.13 6.75
C LYS A 53 -4.23 -27.62 5.77
N ASN A 54 -4.16 -27.02 4.58
CA ASN A 54 -3.20 -27.43 3.54
C ASN A 54 -2.60 -26.21 2.82
N PRO A 55 -1.66 -25.49 3.45
CA PRO A 55 -1.09 -24.25 2.90
C PRO A 55 -0.32 -24.46 1.58
N GLN A 56 0.07 -25.70 1.28
CA GLN A 56 0.84 -26.06 0.09
C GLN A 56 -0.04 -26.49 -1.11
N ALA A 57 -1.35 -26.53 -0.93
CA ALA A 57 -2.32 -26.96 -1.94
C ALA A 57 -3.12 -25.78 -2.49
N ILE A 58 -2.42 -24.73 -2.92
CA ILE A 58 -3.01 -23.59 -3.63
C ILE A 58 -2.46 -23.60 -5.05
N PHE A 59 -3.37 -23.62 -6.01
CA PHE A 59 -3.06 -23.82 -7.42
C PHE A 59 -3.56 -22.64 -8.26
N ALA A 60 -2.82 -22.36 -9.33
CA ALA A 60 -3.14 -21.31 -10.31
C ALA A 60 -4.21 -21.76 -11.32
N ASP A 61 -4.51 -23.07 -11.37
CA ASP A 61 -5.47 -23.67 -12.29
C ASP A 61 -6.48 -24.60 -11.59
N ALA A 62 -7.63 -24.80 -12.23
CA ALA A 62 -8.73 -25.59 -11.71
C ALA A 62 -8.43 -27.10 -11.59
N LYS A 63 -7.45 -27.62 -12.35
CA LYS A 63 -7.05 -29.03 -12.30
C LYS A 63 -6.04 -29.33 -11.19
N CYS A 64 -5.57 -28.29 -10.50
CA CYS A 64 -4.55 -28.38 -9.46
C CYS A 64 -3.21 -28.93 -9.97
N GLU A 65 -2.81 -28.56 -11.19
CA GLU A 65 -1.56 -29.02 -11.82
C GLU A 65 -0.39 -28.06 -11.51
N HIS A 66 -0.65 -26.76 -11.49
CA HIS A 66 0.33 -25.70 -11.32
C HIS A 66 0.11 -25.01 -9.98
N ARG A 67 1.04 -25.16 -9.05
CA ARG A 67 1.01 -24.43 -7.78
C ARG A 67 1.25 -22.95 -8.02
N ILE A 68 0.66 -22.11 -7.17
CA ILE A 68 1.02 -20.69 -7.15
C ILE A 68 2.46 -20.57 -6.65
N PRO A 69 3.35 -19.82 -7.32
CA PRO A 69 4.76 -19.67 -6.93
C PRO A 69 4.91 -18.66 -5.77
N ILE A 70 4.11 -18.80 -4.71
CA ILE A 70 4.10 -17.90 -3.56
C ILE A 70 4.12 -18.74 -2.28
N GLU A 71 5.04 -18.42 -1.38
CA GLU A 71 5.05 -18.98 -0.03
C GLU A 71 4.08 -18.21 0.87
N LEU A 72 3.22 -18.95 1.59
CA LEU A 72 2.36 -18.33 2.59
C LEU A 72 3.14 -17.98 3.84
N PRO A 73 2.77 -16.90 4.55
CA PRO A 73 3.36 -16.60 5.84
C PRO A 73 3.11 -17.73 6.85
N PRO A 74 4.08 -18.01 7.74
CA PRO A 74 3.93 -18.87 8.90
C PRO A 74 2.63 -18.61 9.68
N ILE A 75 2.04 -19.68 10.17
CA ILE A 75 0.69 -19.69 10.76
C ILE A 75 0.57 -18.77 11.98
N ASP A 76 1.63 -18.64 12.76
CA ASP A 76 1.71 -17.86 14.00
C ASP A 76 1.68 -16.34 13.79
N ARG A 77 2.15 -15.87 12.62
CA ARG A 77 2.12 -14.44 12.25
C ARG A 77 1.05 -14.08 11.23
N ARG A 78 0.42 -15.09 10.60
CA ARG A 78 -0.56 -14.93 9.53
C ARG A 78 -1.82 -14.18 10.01
N ARG A 79 -2.13 -13.08 9.33
CA ARG A 79 -3.38 -12.33 9.46
C ARG A 79 -4.25 -12.60 8.24
N VAL A 80 -5.53 -12.90 8.45
CA VAL A 80 -6.46 -13.20 7.36
C VAL A 80 -7.56 -12.15 7.36
N HIS A 81 -7.70 -11.47 6.23
CA HIS A 81 -8.75 -10.49 5.96
C HIS A 81 -9.73 -11.10 4.96
N GLY A 82 -10.97 -11.31 5.39
CA GLY A 82 -12.06 -11.56 4.47
C GLY A 82 -12.55 -10.24 3.90
N ILE A 83 -12.78 -10.16 2.59
CA ILE A 83 -13.40 -9.01 1.95
C ILE A 83 -14.67 -9.50 1.26
N CYS A 84 -15.81 -9.05 1.78
CA CYS A 84 -17.13 -9.31 1.25
C CYS A 84 -17.57 -8.06 0.46
N VAL A 85 -17.62 -8.18 -0.86
CA VAL A 85 -18.07 -7.10 -1.75
C VAL A 85 -19.51 -7.39 -2.15
N THR A 86 -20.45 -6.60 -1.68
CA THR A 86 -21.88 -6.83 -1.90
C THR A 86 -22.50 -5.73 -2.74
N THR A 87 -23.23 -6.12 -3.79
CA THR A 87 -23.97 -5.21 -4.65
C THR A 87 -25.43 -5.63 -4.81
N GLY A 88 -26.24 -4.72 -5.36
CA GLY A 88 -27.67 -4.88 -5.60
C GLY A 88 -28.57 -4.37 -4.45
N GLY A 89 -27.99 -3.80 -3.39
CA GLY A 89 -28.70 -3.21 -2.26
C GLY A 89 -28.54 -1.69 -2.13
N GLU A 90 -27.72 -1.06 -2.98
CA GLU A 90 -27.28 0.32 -2.88
C GLU A 90 -28.44 1.31 -3.02
N GLN A 91 -29.34 1.10 -3.99
CA GLN A 91 -30.50 1.99 -4.16
C GLN A 91 -31.45 1.96 -2.96
N ALA A 92 -31.61 0.79 -2.33
CA ALA A 92 -32.42 0.64 -1.14
C ALA A 92 -31.73 1.31 0.07
N ALA A 93 -30.42 1.11 0.25
CA ALA A 93 -29.63 1.80 1.27
C ALA A 93 -29.69 3.33 1.10
N ALA A 94 -29.57 3.80 -0.15
CA ALA A 94 -29.60 5.21 -0.48
C ALA A 94 -30.95 5.85 -0.11
N SER A 95 -32.04 5.18 -0.45
CA SER A 95 -33.39 5.62 -0.09
C SER A 95 -33.64 5.56 1.42
N TYR A 96 -33.03 4.61 2.13
CA TYR A 96 -33.22 4.43 3.58
C TYR A 96 -32.55 5.54 4.39
N PHE A 97 -31.31 5.88 4.06
CA PHE A 97 -30.49 6.82 4.81
C PHE A 97 -30.47 8.24 4.24
N ASP A 98 -31.13 8.48 3.10
CA ASP A 98 -30.97 9.71 2.30
C ASP A 98 -29.48 9.94 1.96
N ASP A 99 -28.78 8.85 1.63
CA ASP A 99 -27.36 8.82 1.28
C ASP A 99 -27.22 8.51 -0.21
N PRO A 100 -26.75 9.43 -1.07
CA PRO A 100 -26.66 9.20 -2.51
C PRO A 100 -25.78 7.99 -2.88
N ASP A 101 -24.82 7.61 -2.03
CA ASP A 101 -23.88 6.53 -2.29
C ASP A 101 -24.35 5.16 -1.76
N GLY A 102 -25.50 5.14 -1.06
CA GLY A 102 -26.11 3.92 -0.53
C GLY A 102 -25.17 3.11 0.35
N THR A 103 -24.42 3.78 1.21
CA THR A 103 -23.38 3.17 2.05
C THR A 103 -23.96 2.44 3.26
N PHE A 104 -23.15 1.56 3.85
CA PHE A 104 -23.51 0.93 5.11
C PHE A 104 -23.03 1.76 6.29
N MET A 105 -23.89 1.90 7.29
CA MET A 105 -23.50 2.46 8.58
C MET A 105 -22.72 1.40 9.37
N ILE A 106 -21.60 1.81 9.96
CA ILE A 106 -20.75 0.92 10.74
C ILE A 106 -21.17 0.98 12.21
N MET A 107 -21.71 -0.12 12.71
CA MET A 107 -22.25 -0.30 14.06
C MET A 107 -21.53 -1.47 14.75
N PRO A 108 -20.40 -1.23 15.44
CA PRO A 108 -19.55 -2.28 15.99
C PRO A 108 -20.22 -3.22 17.00
N PHE A 109 -21.31 -2.80 17.64
CA PHE A 109 -22.06 -3.64 18.56
C PHE A 109 -22.84 -4.78 17.86
N LEU A 110 -23.06 -4.69 16.54
CA LEU A 110 -23.69 -5.76 15.76
C LEU A 110 -22.67 -6.86 15.49
N ARG A 111 -22.91 -8.05 16.05
CA ARG A 111 -22.00 -9.21 15.90
C ARG A 111 -22.73 -10.45 15.42
N GLY A 112 -22.20 -11.12 14.40
CA GLY A 112 -22.75 -12.38 13.88
C GLY A 112 -24.24 -12.28 13.55
N LYS A 113 -25.09 -13.03 14.27
CA LYS A 113 -26.56 -13.08 14.03
C LYS A 113 -27.31 -11.80 14.41
N ASP A 114 -26.68 -10.89 15.15
CA ASP A 114 -27.31 -9.63 15.57
C ASP A 114 -27.75 -8.77 14.37
N HIS A 115 -27.07 -8.92 13.23
CA HIS A 115 -27.37 -8.19 12.00
C HIS A 115 -28.76 -8.49 11.42
N VAL A 116 -29.41 -9.57 11.83
CA VAL A 116 -30.77 -9.95 11.38
C VAL A 116 -31.78 -10.00 12.52
N ASP A 117 -31.41 -9.52 13.70
CA ASP A 117 -32.24 -9.48 14.90
C ASP A 117 -32.73 -8.06 15.21
N PHE A 118 -33.87 -7.71 14.64
CA PHE A 118 -34.54 -6.40 14.83
C PHE A 118 -35.17 -6.22 16.21
N THR A 119 -35.15 -7.25 17.08
CA THR A 119 -35.57 -7.07 18.48
C THR A 119 -34.53 -6.34 19.31
N ARG A 120 -33.30 -6.20 18.78
CA ARG A 120 -32.22 -5.49 19.44
C ARG A 120 -32.42 -3.98 19.41
N PRO A 121 -32.19 -3.28 20.53
CA PRO A 121 -32.18 -1.83 20.55
C PRO A 121 -31.19 -1.27 19.51
N HIS A 122 -31.62 -0.22 18.80
CA HIS A 122 -30.80 0.51 17.82
C HIS A 122 -30.37 -0.30 16.58
N HIS A 123 -30.87 -1.52 16.39
CA HIS A 123 -30.72 -2.24 15.12
C HIS A 123 -31.55 -1.56 14.03
N MET A 124 -30.98 -1.48 12.83
CA MET A 124 -31.68 -1.02 11.62
C MET A 124 -31.09 -1.71 10.38
N PRO A 125 -31.83 -1.77 9.26
CA PRO A 125 -31.29 -2.23 7.99
C PRO A 125 -30.03 -1.44 7.59
N PHE A 126 -29.17 -2.05 6.77
CA PHE A 126 -27.95 -1.41 6.24
C PHE A 126 -26.91 -0.99 7.29
N CYS A 127 -27.04 -1.47 8.53
CA CYS A 127 -25.99 -1.40 9.54
C CYS A 127 -25.16 -2.68 9.58
N ILE A 128 -23.84 -2.54 9.63
CA ILE A 128 -22.87 -3.65 9.68
C ILE A 128 -21.85 -3.44 10.81
N GLY A 129 -21.44 -4.54 11.44
CA GLY A 129 -20.38 -4.59 12.45
C GLY A 129 -19.43 -5.76 12.18
N ASP A 130 -19.18 -6.59 13.20
CA ASP A 130 -18.37 -7.81 13.08
C ASP A 130 -19.25 -8.98 12.63
N VAL A 131 -19.36 -9.18 11.31
CA VAL A 131 -20.24 -10.21 10.73
C VAL A 131 -19.78 -11.65 11.03
N ASP A 132 -18.54 -11.82 11.49
CA ASP A 132 -17.92 -13.13 11.75
C ASP A 132 -17.01 -13.12 13.01
N PRO A 133 -17.60 -12.99 14.21
CA PRO A 133 -16.85 -12.73 15.43
C PRO A 133 -15.93 -13.89 15.87
N ASP A 134 -16.26 -15.13 15.50
CA ASP A 134 -15.48 -16.33 15.84
C ASP A 134 -14.35 -16.60 14.83
N GLY A 135 -14.03 -15.62 13.97
CA GLY A 135 -13.31 -15.84 12.72
C GLY A 135 -12.31 -14.77 12.31
N PRO A 136 -11.69 -14.96 11.13
CA PRO A 136 -11.00 -13.84 10.50
C PRO A 136 -11.96 -12.67 10.36
N PHE A 137 -11.46 -11.45 10.49
CA PHE A 137 -12.32 -10.28 10.31
C PHE A 137 -12.78 -10.22 8.85
N VAL A 138 -14.09 -10.08 8.64
CA VAL A 138 -14.68 -9.93 7.30
C VAL A 138 -15.11 -8.48 7.11
N HIS A 139 -14.38 -7.78 6.25
CA HIS A 139 -14.69 -6.42 5.81
C HIS A 139 -15.81 -6.46 4.78
N VAL A 140 -16.96 -5.90 5.11
CA VAL A 140 -18.10 -5.77 4.19
C VAL A 140 -18.06 -4.39 3.55
N PHE A 141 -18.02 -4.35 2.22
CA PHE A 141 -18.06 -3.14 1.41
C PHE A 141 -19.14 -3.25 0.33
N ASN A 142 -19.75 -2.13 -0.02
CA ASN A 142 -20.39 -1.97 -1.33
C ASN A 142 -19.38 -1.39 -2.34
N MET A 143 -19.75 -1.22 -3.61
CA MET A 143 -18.81 -0.69 -4.62
C MET A 143 -18.36 0.75 -4.32
N ALA A 144 -19.26 1.62 -3.88
CA ALA A 144 -18.94 3.03 -3.60
C ALA A 144 -17.88 3.17 -2.50
N THR A 145 -18.06 2.43 -1.39
CA THR A 145 -17.10 2.44 -0.27
C THR A 145 -15.80 1.73 -0.61
N LEU A 146 -15.84 0.62 -1.36
CA LEU A 146 -14.62 -0.06 -1.81
C LEU A 146 -13.79 0.83 -2.74
N ASP A 147 -14.42 1.57 -3.65
CA ASP A 147 -13.75 2.49 -4.57
C ASP A 147 -13.01 3.59 -3.82
N VAL A 148 -13.64 4.17 -2.79
CA VAL A 148 -12.99 5.15 -1.91
C VAL A 148 -11.81 4.53 -1.16
N VAL A 149 -11.99 3.37 -0.51
CA VAL A 149 -10.93 2.71 0.25
C VAL A 149 -9.75 2.36 -0.67
N MET A 150 -9.99 1.82 -1.87
CA MET A 150 -8.94 1.43 -2.80
C MET A 150 -8.28 2.61 -3.49
N SER A 151 -8.97 3.75 -3.64
CA SER A 151 -8.39 4.99 -4.15
C SER A 151 -7.48 5.66 -3.12
N GLU A 152 -7.90 5.67 -1.85
CA GLU A 152 -7.14 6.29 -0.76
C GLU A 152 -5.94 5.44 -0.31
N PHE A 153 -6.06 4.13 -0.41
CA PHE A 153 -5.04 3.16 -0.02
C PHE A 153 -4.62 2.28 -1.20
N ASP A 154 -4.21 2.93 -2.29
CA ASP A 154 -3.92 2.32 -3.59
C ASP A 154 -2.57 1.54 -3.68
N THR A 155 -1.89 1.35 -2.54
CA THR A 155 -0.80 0.38 -2.39
C THR A 155 -1.22 -0.75 -1.47
N ILE A 156 -0.69 -1.96 -1.70
CA ILE A 156 -1.06 -3.13 -0.88
C ILE A 156 -0.72 -2.94 0.60
N THR A 157 0.35 -2.21 0.91
CA THR A 157 0.78 -1.90 2.27
C THR A 157 -0.17 -0.91 2.94
N ASP A 158 -0.57 0.16 2.26
CA ASP A 158 -1.54 1.11 2.81
C ASP A 158 -2.90 0.44 3.02
N PHE A 159 -3.34 -0.38 2.05
CA PHE A 159 -4.60 -1.11 2.12
C PHE A 159 -4.64 -2.08 3.30
N THR A 160 -3.62 -2.92 3.47
CA THR A 160 -3.54 -3.87 4.59
C THR A 160 -3.41 -3.18 5.94
N LYS A 161 -2.69 -2.06 6.04
CA LYS A 161 -2.65 -1.24 7.27
C LYS A 161 -4.05 -0.74 7.64
N TYR A 162 -4.78 -0.21 6.67
CA TYR A 162 -6.16 0.23 6.90
C TYR A 162 -7.08 -0.91 7.34
N LEU A 163 -7.03 -2.06 6.66
CA LEU A 163 -7.84 -3.23 7.04
C LEU A 163 -7.51 -3.71 8.46
N ASN A 164 -6.23 -3.76 8.84
CA ASN A 164 -5.82 -4.08 10.21
C ASN A 164 -6.41 -3.08 11.23
N ALA A 165 -6.22 -1.78 10.99
CA ALA A 165 -6.75 -0.74 11.87
C ALA A 165 -8.28 -0.77 11.97
N ARG A 166 -8.97 -1.07 10.86
CA ARG A 166 -10.44 -1.18 10.78
C ARG A 166 -10.95 -2.36 11.59
N ALA A 167 -10.32 -3.54 11.43
CA ALA A 167 -10.67 -4.72 12.20
C ALA A 167 -10.48 -4.48 13.71
N ASP A 168 -9.34 -3.87 14.06
CA ASP A 168 -8.98 -3.58 15.45
C ASP A 168 -9.93 -2.57 16.10
N ILE A 169 -10.25 -1.45 15.44
CA ILE A 169 -11.13 -0.44 16.05
C ILE A 169 -12.55 -0.98 16.26
N ILE A 170 -13.09 -1.75 15.30
CA ILE A 170 -14.42 -2.36 15.39
C ILE A 170 -14.46 -3.41 16.50
N ARG A 171 -13.45 -4.28 16.61
CA ARG A 171 -13.43 -5.34 17.64
C ARG A 171 -13.06 -4.85 19.04
N SER A 172 -12.29 -3.77 19.14
CA SER A 172 -11.81 -3.26 20.43
C SER A 172 -12.87 -2.57 21.29
N GLY A 173 -14.06 -2.29 20.75
CA GLY A 173 -15.09 -1.52 21.45
C GLY A 173 -14.81 -0.02 21.56
N ARG A 174 -13.72 0.47 20.94
CA ARG A 174 -13.34 1.89 20.94
C ARG A 174 -14.18 2.75 19.99
N LEU A 175 -14.88 2.13 19.04
CA LEU A 175 -15.78 2.80 18.10
C LEU A 175 -17.23 2.54 18.53
N SER A 176 -18.00 3.62 18.70
CA SER A 176 -19.43 3.57 18.96
C SER A 176 -20.21 3.38 17.66
N PHE A 177 -19.94 4.21 16.65
CA PHE A 177 -20.46 4.07 15.29
C PHE A 177 -19.68 4.94 14.29
N SER A 178 -19.79 4.62 13.01
CA SER A 178 -19.40 5.49 11.89
C SER A 178 -20.56 5.59 10.89
N PRO A 179 -20.96 6.78 10.44
CA PRO A 179 -22.04 6.93 9.45
C PRO A 179 -21.82 6.13 8.17
N SER A 180 -20.56 5.99 7.75
CA SER A 180 -20.16 5.21 6.57
C SER A 180 -18.71 4.76 6.70
N GLU A 181 -18.26 3.96 5.73
CA GLU A 181 -16.84 3.64 5.55
C GLU A 181 -16.01 4.88 5.17
N THR A 182 -16.56 5.81 4.39
CA THR A 182 -15.83 7.01 3.95
C THR A 182 -15.44 7.89 5.13
N GLU A 183 -16.27 7.97 6.17
CA GLU A 183 -15.91 8.68 7.41
C GLU A 183 -14.83 7.94 8.21
N MET A 184 -14.79 6.60 8.16
CA MET A 184 -13.69 5.84 8.74
C MET A 184 -12.37 6.18 8.03
N VAL A 185 -12.38 6.20 6.70
CA VAL A 185 -11.21 6.58 5.89
C VAL A 185 -10.73 7.98 6.25
N ALA A 186 -11.64 8.95 6.37
CA ALA A 186 -11.32 10.32 6.74
C ALA A 186 -10.65 10.42 8.12
N ASN A 187 -11.21 9.74 9.13
CA ASN A 187 -10.68 9.76 10.50
C ASN A 187 -9.32 9.06 10.62
N TYR A 188 -9.13 7.97 9.87
CA TYR A 188 -7.86 7.25 9.81
C TYR A 188 -6.75 8.13 9.20
N LEU A 189 -7.02 8.77 8.07
CA LEU A 189 -6.05 9.61 7.37
C LEU A 189 -5.70 10.91 8.10
N GLN A 190 -6.62 11.45 8.89
CA GLN A 190 -6.42 12.69 9.63
C GLN A 190 -5.63 12.50 10.93
N THR A 191 -5.41 11.26 11.36
CA THR A 191 -4.79 10.95 12.64
C THR A 191 -3.47 10.21 12.46
N ILE A 192 -2.38 10.90 12.79
CA ILE A 192 -1.01 10.34 12.73
C ILE A 192 -0.52 10.03 14.15
N GLY A 193 -0.05 8.80 14.36
CA GLY A 193 0.56 8.33 15.60
C GLY A 193 1.96 8.90 15.85
N PRO A 194 2.52 8.67 17.05
CA PRO A 194 3.89 9.12 17.39
C PRO A 194 4.98 8.49 16.52
N ASP A 195 4.70 7.32 15.95
CA ASP A 195 5.53 6.59 14.98
C ASP A 195 5.48 7.17 13.57
N GLY A 196 4.61 8.15 13.32
CA GLY A 196 4.42 8.77 12.00
C GLY A 196 3.46 8.01 11.08
N GLU A 197 2.81 6.95 11.57
CA GLU A 197 1.87 6.14 10.81
C GLU A 197 0.42 6.57 11.08
N HIS A 198 -0.46 6.34 10.11
CA HIS A 198 -1.89 6.58 10.27
C HIS A 198 -2.53 5.59 11.24
N ARG A 199 -3.49 6.06 12.02
CA ARG A 199 -4.30 5.24 12.93
C ARG A 199 -5.67 5.87 13.12
N PHE A 200 -6.60 5.16 13.72
CA PHE A 200 -7.82 5.81 14.19
C PHE A 200 -7.57 6.67 15.44
N PRO A 201 -8.36 7.75 15.65
CA PRO A 201 -8.27 8.56 16.86
C PRO A 201 -8.60 7.75 18.11
N MET A 202 -8.03 8.19 19.22
CA MET A 202 -8.27 7.69 20.57
C MET A 202 -8.87 8.82 21.41
N THR A 203 -9.48 8.48 22.55
CA THR A 203 -10.08 9.49 23.45
C THR A 203 -9.06 10.52 23.92
N SER A 204 -7.78 10.13 24.02
CA SER A 204 -6.65 11.02 24.32
C SER A 204 -6.35 12.08 23.26
N ASP A 205 -6.78 11.87 22.02
CA ASP A 205 -6.58 12.83 20.93
C ASP A 205 -7.63 13.96 20.96
N VAL A 206 -8.74 13.75 21.68
CA VAL A 206 -9.84 14.70 21.78
C VAL A 206 -9.54 15.72 22.89
N ARG A 207 -9.36 16.98 22.51
CA ARG A 207 -9.05 18.06 23.46
C ARG A 207 -10.18 18.24 24.48
N GLY A 208 -9.82 18.16 25.76
CA GLY A 208 -10.76 18.38 26.86
C GLY A 208 -11.64 17.17 27.18
N ALA A 209 -11.42 16.02 26.52
CA ALA A 209 -12.06 14.77 26.92
C ALA A 209 -11.60 14.39 28.33
N LYS A 210 -12.56 14.01 29.18
CA LYS A 210 -12.25 13.36 30.46
C LYS A 210 -11.92 11.90 30.15
N PHE A 211 -10.79 11.44 30.65
CA PHE A 211 -10.36 10.06 30.46
C PHE A 211 -11.24 9.13 31.29
N ASP A 212 -12.24 8.56 30.64
CA ASP A 212 -12.98 7.42 31.14
C ASP A 212 -12.64 6.22 30.25
N SER A 213 -12.34 5.07 30.86
CA SER A 213 -12.00 3.83 30.15
C SER A 213 -13.16 3.32 29.30
N ASP A 214 -14.39 3.74 29.60
CA ASP A 214 -15.62 3.26 28.97
C ASP A 214 -16.08 4.17 27.80
N MET A 215 -15.33 5.21 27.45
CA MET A 215 -15.68 6.09 26.33
C MET A 215 -15.28 5.52 24.97
N ALA A 216 -16.28 5.36 24.10
CA ALA A 216 -16.10 5.06 22.68
C ALA A 216 -16.27 6.32 21.82
N ILE A 217 -15.57 6.37 20.70
CA ILE A 217 -15.62 7.49 19.74
C ILE A 217 -16.73 7.24 18.73
N ALA A 218 -17.44 8.29 18.34
CA ALA A 218 -18.34 8.29 17.19
C ALA A 218 -17.78 9.20 16.11
N PHE A 219 -17.88 8.80 14.85
CA PHE A 219 -17.51 9.63 13.70
C PHE A 219 -18.72 10.41 13.18
N VAL A 220 -18.46 11.46 12.41
CA VAL A 220 -19.47 12.43 12.00
C VAL A 220 -19.57 12.44 10.47
N GLN A 221 -20.79 12.56 9.95
CA GLN A 221 -21.02 12.62 8.53
C GLN A 221 -20.42 13.89 7.92
N GLY A 222 -19.78 13.75 6.76
CA GLY A 222 -19.16 14.85 6.01
C GLY A 222 -17.68 15.07 6.33
N GLU A 223 -17.07 14.29 7.22
CA GLU A 223 -15.63 14.40 7.51
C GLU A 223 -14.78 14.07 6.28
N TYR A 224 -15.17 13.09 5.48
CA TYR A 224 -14.51 12.78 4.20
C TYR A 224 -14.67 13.90 3.18
N ALA A 225 -15.88 14.47 3.07
CA ALA A 225 -16.11 15.62 2.20
C ALA A 225 -15.23 16.81 2.62
N CYS A 226 -15.13 17.12 3.92
CA CYS A 226 -14.23 18.15 4.44
C CYS A 226 -12.75 17.83 4.13
N LEU A 227 -12.34 16.58 4.28
CA LEU A 227 -10.98 16.14 3.99
C LEU A 227 -10.61 16.39 2.52
N VAL A 228 -11.41 15.91 1.57
CA VAL A 228 -11.13 16.03 0.12
C VAL A 228 -11.05 17.49 -0.33
N HIS A 229 -11.85 18.38 0.27
CA HIS A 229 -11.83 19.82 -0.02
C HIS A 229 -10.71 20.58 0.72
N SER A 230 -9.97 19.93 1.63
CA SER A 230 -8.92 20.58 2.39
C SER A 230 -7.69 20.88 1.52
N PRO A 231 -7.02 22.03 1.73
CA PRO A 231 -5.73 22.32 1.07
C PRO A 231 -4.66 21.26 1.36
N GLU A 232 -4.67 20.66 2.55
CA GLU A 232 -3.78 19.59 2.98
C GLU A 232 -3.89 18.37 2.07
N TYR A 233 -5.12 17.94 1.81
CA TYR A 233 -5.42 16.81 0.94
C TYR A 233 -5.00 17.10 -0.51
N GLN A 234 -5.30 18.29 -1.04
CA GLN A 234 -4.89 18.66 -2.40
C GLN A 234 -3.35 18.67 -2.55
N ARG A 235 -2.60 19.06 -1.51
CA ARG A 235 -1.14 18.94 -1.50
C ARG A 235 -0.66 17.49 -1.47
N ARG A 236 -1.33 16.63 -0.69
CA ARG A 236 -1.05 15.18 -0.67
C ARG A 236 -1.21 14.59 -2.06
N GLU A 237 -2.34 14.85 -2.72
CA GLU A 237 -2.62 14.35 -4.07
C GLU A 237 -1.59 14.85 -5.09
N ALA A 238 -1.28 16.15 -5.07
CA ALA A 238 -0.25 16.70 -5.95
C ALA A 238 1.12 16.04 -5.74
N ALA A 239 1.51 15.79 -4.48
CA ALA A 239 2.77 15.12 -4.16
C ALA A 239 2.75 13.62 -4.49
N ASN A 240 1.60 12.95 -4.40
CA ASN A 240 1.44 11.55 -4.79
C ASN A 240 1.68 11.32 -6.29
N ARG A 241 1.44 12.31 -7.16
CA ARG A 241 1.59 12.15 -8.61
C ARG A 241 2.93 11.54 -9.04
N THR A 242 4.03 11.94 -8.41
CA THR A 242 5.37 11.42 -8.75
C THR A 242 5.54 9.94 -8.43
N SER A 243 4.83 9.43 -7.43
CA SER A 243 4.94 8.03 -7.02
C SER A 243 4.41 7.04 -8.05
N TYR A 244 3.50 7.45 -8.94
CA TYR A 244 2.95 6.58 -9.98
C TYR A 244 3.98 6.16 -11.03
N GLU A 245 5.14 6.81 -11.11
CA GLU A 245 6.27 6.29 -11.90
C GLU A 245 6.80 4.97 -11.33
N TRP A 246 6.75 4.80 -10.01
CA TRP A 246 7.08 3.53 -9.38
C TRP A 246 6.08 2.43 -9.78
N ASP A 247 4.80 2.79 -9.84
CA ASP A 247 3.71 1.89 -10.23
C ASP A 247 3.85 1.49 -11.72
N ARG A 248 4.22 2.45 -12.57
CA ARG A 248 4.57 2.20 -13.97
C ARG A 248 5.69 1.16 -14.07
N LEU A 249 6.76 1.31 -13.30
CA LEU A 249 7.88 0.36 -13.30
C LEU A 249 7.44 -1.05 -12.86
N ILE A 250 6.67 -1.16 -11.77
CA ILE A 250 6.14 -2.46 -11.32
C ILE A 250 5.27 -3.08 -12.42
N GLY A 251 4.35 -2.31 -13.01
CA GLY A 251 3.48 -2.78 -14.09
C GLY A 251 4.25 -3.20 -15.33
N PHE A 252 5.25 -2.42 -15.74
CA PHE A 252 6.13 -2.69 -16.87
C PHE A 252 6.86 -4.02 -16.70
N PHE A 253 7.57 -4.20 -15.58
CA PHE A 253 8.29 -5.45 -15.31
C PHE A 253 7.33 -6.64 -15.19
N THR A 254 6.21 -6.49 -14.51
CA THR A 254 5.21 -7.57 -14.37
C THR A 254 4.65 -8.00 -15.72
N HIS A 255 4.32 -7.05 -16.61
CA HIS A 255 3.84 -7.35 -17.95
C HIS A 255 4.84 -8.18 -18.75
N HIS A 256 6.12 -7.77 -18.76
CA HIS A 256 7.16 -8.45 -19.51
C HIS A 256 7.51 -9.84 -18.94
N VAL A 257 7.48 -9.98 -17.61
CA VAL A 257 7.66 -11.27 -16.92
C VAL A 257 6.55 -12.25 -17.28
N LEU A 258 5.27 -11.84 -17.16
CA LEU A 258 4.13 -12.71 -17.41
C LEU A 258 3.97 -13.11 -18.88
N ASN A 259 4.37 -12.23 -19.81
CA ASN A 259 4.30 -12.48 -21.25
C ASN A 259 5.55 -13.14 -21.83
N GLY A 260 6.58 -13.42 -21.01
CA GLY A 260 7.85 -14.02 -21.48
C GLY A 260 8.61 -13.13 -22.46
N THR A 261 8.42 -11.82 -22.40
CA THR A 261 9.08 -10.82 -23.28
C THR A 261 10.19 -10.06 -22.55
N GLN A 262 10.52 -10.46 -21.32
CA GLN A 262 11.64 -9.91 -20.59
C GLN A 262 12.95 -10.29 -21.27
N PHE A 263 13.85 -9.32 -21.42
CA PHE A 263 15.18 -9.57 -21.96
C PHE A 263 16.05 -10.32 -20.94
N ARG A 264 16.95 -11.16 -21.47
CA ARG A 264 17.99 -11.81 -20.66
C ARG A 264 18.85 -10.77 -19.96
N ILE A 265 19.09 -10.98 -18.67
CA ILE A 265 20.03 -10.17 -17.88
C ILE A 265 21.29 -10.99 -17.70
N LEU A 266 22.40 -10.51 -18.29
CA LEU A 266 23.67 -11.24 -18.35
C LEU A 266 23.49 -12.63 -19.00
N ASP A 267 23.81 -13.69 -18.29
CA ASP A 267 23.71 -15.08 -18.75
C ASP A 267 22.55 -15.84 -18.07
N THR A 268 21.60 -15.11 -17.45
CA THR A 268 20.44 -15.68 -16.74
C THR A 268 19.14 -15.40 -17.49
N ASP A 269 18.42 -16.47 -17.85
CA ASP A 269 17.09 -16.36 -18.44
C ASP A 269 16.08 -15.87 -17.38
N PRO A 270 15.22 -14.89 -17.74
CA PRO A 270 14.23 -14.37 -16.81
C PRO A 270 13.18 -15.44 -16.50
N THR A 271 12.90 -15.64 -15.22
CA THR A 271 11.78 -16.47 -14.76
C THR A 271 10.87 -15.66 -13.85
N VAL A 272 9.63 -16.12 -13.71
CA VAL A 272 8.65 -15.52 -12.78
C VAL A 272 9.21 -15.53 -11.36
N GLU A 273 9.85 -16.63 -10.94
CA GLU A 273 10.42 -16.80 -9.61
C GLU A 273 11.57 -15.83 -9.33
N LEU A 274 12.42 -15.56 -10.33
CA LEU A 274 13.53 -14.61 -10.21
C LEU A 274 13.02 -13.16 -10.07
N ALA A 275 12.00 -12.79 -10.86
CA ALA A 275 11.44 -11.44 -10.83
C ALA A 275 10.53 -11.20 -9.62
N GLU A 276 9.79 -12.22 -9.17
CA GLU A 276 8.83 -12.15 -8.05
C GLU A 276 9.44 -11.48 -6.83
N ARG A 277 10.65 -11.88 -6.45
CA ARG A 277 11.25 -11.37 -5.21
C ARG A 277 11.51 -9.87 -5.25
N GLY A 278 12.01 -9.36 -6.38
CA GLY A 278 12.22 -7.93 -6.59
C GLY A 278 10.90 -7.17 -6.65
N LEU A 279 9.94 -7.69 -7.44
CA LEU A 279 8.63 -7.07 -7.63
C LEU A 279 7.80 -7.03 -6.36
N ARG A 280 7.82 -8.09 -5.56
CA ARG A 280 7.14 -8.14 -4.25
C ARG A 280 7.70 -7.09 -3.31
N ILE A 281 9.01 -6.90 -3.28
CA ILE A 281 9.63 -5.90 -2.41
C ILE A 281 9.29 -4.48 -2.89
N MET A 282 9.35 -4.22 -4.20
CA MET A 282 8.88 -2.96 -4.79
C MET A 282 7.41 -2.69 -4.51
N ALA A 283 6.54 -3.69 -4.62
CA ALA A 283 5.10 -3.56 -4.42
C ALA A 283 4.74 -3.29 -2.96
N ARG A 284 5.59 -3.67 -2.01
CA ARG A 284 5.35 -3.49 -0.57
C ARG A 284 5.79 -2.13 -0.03
N GLU A 285 6.40 -1.29 -0.87
CA GLU A 285 6.57 0.12 -0.54
C GLU A 285 5.20 0.81 -0.55
N ASP A 286 4.92 1.56 0.52
CA ASP A 286 3.70 2.37 0.63
C ASP A 286 3.77 3.63 -0.23
N ARG A 287 2.65 4.34 -0.38
CA ARG A 287 2.56 5.50 -1.29
C ARG A 287 3.59 6.58 -0.99
N VAL A 288 3.91 6.79 0.29
CA VAL A 288 4.89 7.79 0.75
C VAL A 288 6.31 7.37 0.35
N GLN A 289 6.67 6.09 0.53
CA GLN A 289 7.97 5.58 0.10
C GLN A 289 8.09 5.45 -1.41
N ARG A 290 7.02 5.10 -2.12
CA ARG A 290 7.01 5.17 -3.59
C ARG A 290 7.26 6.58 -4.10
N ARG A 291 6.70 7.62 -3.46
CA ARG A 291 6.96 9.03 -3.79
C ARG A 291 8.45 9.36 -3.66
N ALA A 292 9.05 8.92 -2.57
CA ALA A 292 10.46 9.10 -2.27
C ALA A 292 11.38 8.43 -3.29
N LEU A 293 11.15 7.14 -3.55
CA LEU A 293 11.96 6.32 -4.46
C LEU A 293 11.80 6.77 -5.92
N ALA A 294 10.58 7.06 -6.36
CA ALA A 294 10.32 7.59 -7.70
C ALA A 294 11.01 8.94 -7.92
N SER A 295 10.94 9.83 -6.93
CA SER A 295 11.65 11.12 -6.97
C SER A 295 13.16 10.95 -7.05
N ALA A 296 13.72 9.90 -6.43
CA ALA A 296 15.13 9.55 -6.54
C ALA A 296 15.50 9.18 -7.98
N ILE A 297 14.73 8.29 -8.64
CA ILE A 297 14.97 7.87 -10.03
C ILE A 297 14.79 9.03 -11.01
N ILE A 298 13.68 9.76 -10.92
CA ILE A 298 13.38 10.88 -11.82
C ILE A 298 14.45 11.98 -11.69
N GLY A 299 14.82 12.31 -10.45
CA GLY A 299 15.89 13.26 -10.19
C GLY A 299 17.25 12.78 -10.70
N ALA A 300 17.50 11.47 -10.73
CA ALA A 300 18.71 10.92 -11.33
C ALA A 300 18.74 11.07 -12.86
N ARG A 301 17.61 10.82 -13.54
CA ARG A 301 17.50 11.03 -15.01
C ARG A 301 17.75 12.49 -15.37
N LYS A 302 17.06 13.42 -14.69
CA LYS A 302 17.24 14.86 -14.90
C LYS A 302 18.67 15.34 -14.68
N ALA A 303 19.29 14.93 -13.57
CA ALA A 303 20.66 15.33 -13.25
C ALA A 303 21.68 14.79 -14.27
N LEU A 304 21.46 13.58 -14.81
CA LEU A 304 22.33 13.02 -15.85
C LEU A 304 22.30 13.89 -17.12
N GLU A 305 21.11 14.31 -17.55
CA GLU A 305 20.93 15.18 -18.73
C GLU A 305 21.54 16.56 -18.52
N GLU A 306 21.27 17.21 -17.39
CA GLU A 306 21.79 18.53 -17.06
C GLU A 306 23.33 18.54 -17.00
N GLN A 307 23.92 17.50 -16.43
CA GLN A 307 25.38 17.37 -16.27
C GLN A 307 26.08 16.79 -17.51
N LYS A 308 25.31 16.30 -18.50
CA LYS A 308 25.82 15.52 -19.64
C LYS A 308 26.75 14.38 -19.20
N ALA A 309 26.41 13.74 -18.08
CA ALA A 309 27.19 12.65 -17.52
C ALA A 309 26.92 11.34 -18.29
N GLY A 310 27.94 10.47 -18.41
CA GLY A 310 27.74 9.15 -19.03
C GLY A 310 26.92 8.20 -18.16
N ARG A 311 26.85 8.44 -16.84
CA ARG A 311 26.18 7.60 -15.87
C ARG A 311 25.86 8.40 -14.61
N LEU A 312 24.72 8.09 -13.98
CA LEU A 312 24.38 8.55 -12.63
C LEU A 312 23.85 7.37 -11.81
N THR A 313 24.17 7.34 -10.52
CA THR A 313 23.69 6.29 -9.62
C THR A 313 23.20 6.90 -8.30
N ARG A 314 22.08 6.39 -7.79
CA ARG A 314 21.58 6.71 -6.44
C ARG A 314 21.33 5.42 -5.68
N ILE A 315 21.72 5.41 -4.41
CA ILE A 315 21.47 4.27 -3.51
C ILE A 315 20.53 4.76 -2.41
N ALA A 316 19.40 4.09 -2.24
CA ALA A 316 18.45 4.33 -1.17
C ALA A 316 18.40 3.09 -0.25
N VAL A 317 18.16 3.30 1.04
CA VAL A 317 18.02 2.22 2.01
C VAL A 317 16.66 2.35 2.67
N THR A 318 15.91 1.26 2.68
CA THR A 318 14.58 1.10 3.27
C THR A 318 14.60 -0.09 4.23
N ARG A 319 13.43 -0.43 4.78
CA ARG A 319 13.22 -1.68 5.52
C ARG A 319 12.00 -2.40 4.97
N ASP A 320 12.12 -3.71 4.78
CA ASP A 320 10.97 -4.56 4.52
C ASP A 320 10.00 -4.44 5.72
N ARG A 321 8.77 -3.98 5.49
CA ARG A 321 7.83 -3.69 6.58
C ARG A 321 7.31 -4.93 7.33
N SER A 322 7.42 -6.14 6.77
CA SER A 322 6.99 -7.37 7.48
C SER A 322 8.12 -7.98 8.28
N THR A 323 9.34 -7.98 7.74
CA THR A 323 10.49 -8.62 8.42
C THR A 323 11.35 -7.61 9.17
N ASN A 324 11.14 -6.32 8.95
CA ASN A 324 11.98 -5.20 9.41
C ASN A 324 13.44 -5.29 8.90
N GLU A 325 13.71 -6.17 7.93
CA GLU A 325 15.03 -6.39 7.35
C GLU A 325 15.43 -5.19 6.49
N LYS A 326 16.71 -4.85 6.54
CA LYS A 326 17.25 -3.73 5.79
C LYS A 326 17.35 -4.11 4.30
N VAL A 327 16.79 -3.27 3.44
CA VAL A 327 16.77 -3.46 1.98
C VAL A 327 17.40 -2.23 1.34
N ALA A 328 18.17 -2.44 0.28
CA ALA A 328 18.72 -1.36 -0.53
C ALA A 328 18.10 -1.34 -1.93
N TYR A 329 17.94 -0.13 -2.45
CA TYR A 329 17.64 0.12 -3.86
C TYR A 329 18.84 0.80 -4.51
N VAL A 330 19.29 0.26 -5.64
CA VAL A 330 20.30 0.87 -6.50
C VAL A 330 19.60 1.34 -7.77
N PHE A 331 19.59 2.65 -7.99
CA PHE A 331 19.07 3.27 -9.20
C PHE A 331 20.23 3.65 -10.12
N LEU A 332 20.33 2.99 -11.27
CA LEU A 332 21.33 3.29 -12.29
C LEU A 332 20.66 3.96 -13.48
N VAL A 333 21.11 5.16 -13.83
CA VAL A 333 20.81 5.79 -15.12
C VAL A 333 22.07 5.74 -15.96
N LEU A 334 22.01 5.07 -17.10
CA LEU A 334 23.11 4.99 -18.07
C LEU A 334 22.74 5.81 -19.30
N ALA A 335 23.66 6.65 -19.77
CA ALA A 335 23.46 7.40 -21.00
C ALA A 335 23.38 6.44 -22.20
N GLY A 336 22.45 6.69 -23.11
CA GLY A 336 22.38 5.94 -24.37
C GLY A 336 23.67 6.08 -25.16
N ALA A 337 24.11 5.00 -25.79
CA ALA A 337 25.27 5.01 -26.67
C ALA A 337 24.78 4.86 -28.12
N ASN A 338 24.70 5.97 -28.86
CA ASN A 338 24.18 6.05 -30.24
C ASN A 338 24.88 5.11 -31.24
N SER A 339 26.02 4.50 -30.87
CA SER A 339 26.81 3.60 -31.71
C SER A 339 26.88 2.16 -31.18
N MET A 340 26.30 1.86 -30.01
CA MET A 340 26.35 0.54 -29.41
C MET A 340 25.10 -0.27 -29.77
N GLU A 341 25.29 -1.52 -30.18
CA GLU A 341 24.18 -2.45 -30.35
C GLU A 341 23.40 -2.60 -29.03
N GLN A 342 22.07 -2.64 -29.14
CA GLN A 342 21.17 -2.63 -27.98
C GLN A 342 21.46 -3.76 -26.99
N GLU A 343 21.78 -4.97 -27.47
CA GLU A 343 22.12 -6.11 -26.61
C GLU A 343 23.41 -5.87 -25.81
N ASN A 344 24.46 -5.35 -26.47
CA ASN A 344 25.73 -5.00 -25.82
C ASN A 344 25.54 -3.87 -24.78
N TYR A 345 24.73 -2.87 -25.12
CA TYR A 345 24.39 -1.78 -24.20
C TYR A 345 23.69 -2.31 -22.93
N ARG A 346 22.68 -3.18 -23.09
CA ARG A 346 21.98 -3.80 -21.96
C ARG A 346 22.91 -4.69 -21.14
N ARG A 347 23.79 -5.46 -21.78
CA ARG A 347 24.76 -6.30 -21.08
C ARG A 347 25.71 -5.47 -20.20
N VAL A 348 26.29 -4.39 -20.75
CA VAL A 348 27.15 -3.47 -19.99
C VAL A 348 26.38 -2.82 -18.84
N ARG A 349 25.15 -2.35 -19.08
CA ARG A 349 24.30 -1.75 -18.05
C ARG A 349 23.99 -2.72 -16.91
N ALA A 350 23.65 -3.96 -17.24
CA ALA A 350 23.41 -5.02 -16.27
C ALA A 350 24.65 -5.34 -15.43
N MET A 351 25.84 -5.44 -16.04
CA MET A 351 27.10 -5.69 -15.31
C MET A 351 27.43 -4.55 -14.34
N ILE A 352 27.21 -3.30 -14.76
CA ILE A 352 27.40 -2.12 -13.89
C ILE A 352 26.40 -2.16 -12.73
N LEU A 353 25.12 -2.43 -13.01
CA LEU A 353 24.06 -2.49 -12.00
C LEU A 353 24.33 -3.58 -10.96
N GLU A 354 24.70 -4.77 -11.42
CA GLU A 354 25.10 -5.90 -10.56
C GLU A 354 26.31 -5.53 -9.70
N THR A 355 27.33 -4.91 -10.28
CA THR A 355 28.52 -4.44 -9.55
C THR A 355 28.14 -3.48 -8.42
N TYR A 356 27.22 -2.52 -8.67
CA TYR A 356 26.72 -1.64 -7.62
C TYR A 356 25.96 -2.39 -6.53
N CYS A 357 25.11 -3.35 -6.90
CA CYS A 357 24.32 -4.12 -5.94
C CYS A 357 25.22 -4.99 -5.03
N LEU A 358 26.15 -5.74 -5.63
CA LEU A 358 27.14 -6.53 -4.90
C LEU A 358 28.04 -5.65 -4.04
N ALA A 359 28.49 -4.50 -4.56
CA ALA A 359 29.28 -3.56 -3.79
C ALA A 359 28.52 -3.02 -2.57
N THR A 360 27.23 -2.70 -2.73
CA THR A 360 26.36 -2.23 -1.64
C THR A 360 26.17 -3.29 -0.56
N LEU A 361 25.91 -4.55 -0.96
CA LEU A 361 25.78 -5.68 -0.03
C LEU A 361 27.08 -6.00 0.71
N HIS A 362 28.23 -5.88 0.03
CA HIS A 362 29.54 -6.10 0.63
C HIS A 362 29.90 -5.02 1.65
N ASP A 363 29.65 -3.75 1.31
CA ASP A 363 30.02 -2.62 2.17
C ASP A 363 29.13 -2.52 3.42
N ASP A 364 27.91 -3.08 3.37
CA ASP A 364 26.94 -3.07 4.47
C ASP A 364 26.25 -4.44 4.61
N CYS A 365 26.85 -5.27 5.46
CA CYS A 365 26.41 -6.66 5.68
C CYS A 365 25.06 -6.80 6.41
N ASP A 366 24.51 -5.70 6.93
CA ASP A 366 23.17 -5.69 7.54
C ASP A 366 22.06 -5.71 6.49
N ILE A 367 22.34 -5.25 5.27
CA ILE A 367 21.41 -5.32 4.14
C ILE A 367 21.17 -6.79 3.80
N LYS A 368 19.89 -7.20 3.73
CA LYS A 368 19.47 -8.57 3.41
C LYS A 368 19.11 -8.78 1.95
N LEU A 369 18.76 -7.70 1.26
CA LEU A 369 18.40 -7.71 -0.14
C LEU A 369 18.78 -6.38 -0.79
N CYS A 370 19.35 -6.44 -1.99
CA CYS A 370 19.57 -5.28 -2.84
C CYS A 370 18.76 -5.42 -4.12
N VAL A 371 17.88 -4.46 -4.39
CA VAL A 371 17.09 -4.38 -5.62
C VAL A 371 17.73 -3.33 -6.53
N GLY A 372 18.25 -3.77 -7.67
CA GLY A 372 18.81 -2.90 -8.69
C GLY A 372 17.78 -2.58 -9.75
N ILE A 373 17.59 -1.31 -10.05
CA ILE A 373 16.78 -0.83 -11.17
C ILE A 373 17.68 0.02 -12.05
N ALA A 374 17.90 -0.41 -13.28
CA ALA A 374 18.58 0.39 -14.29
C ALA A 374 17.58 0.92 -15.32
N VAL A 375 17.72 2.18 -15.69
CA VAL A 375 16.93 2.83 -16.74
C VAL A 375 17.85 3.51 -17.75
N MET A 376 17.42 3.59 -18.99
CA MET A 376 18.08 4.42 -20.00
C MET A 376 17.83 5.91 -19.71
N ALA A 377 18.79 6.77 -20.07
CA ALA A 377 18.56 8.21 -20.16
C ALA A 377 17.41 8.52 -21.15
N ILE A 378 16.78 9.70 -21.06
CA ILE A 378 15.72 10.08 -22.00
C ILE A 378 16.32 10.13 -23.41
N SER A 379 15.77 9.37 -24.36
CA SER A 379 16.19 9.33 -25.76
C SER A 379 14.99 9.16 -26.70
N GLU A 380 15.15 9.54 -27.97
CA GLU A 380 14.16 9.32 -29.02
C GLU A 380 14.18 7.86 -29.55
N GLU A 381 15.19 7.07 -29.17
CA GLU A 381 15.41 5.69 -29.65
C GLU A 381 14.65 4.62 -28.83
N GLY A 382 13.94 5.06 -27.78
CA GLY A 382 13.10 4.21 -26.93
C GLY A 382 13.58 4.12 -25.48
N GLU A 383 12.76 3.50 -24.63
CA GLU A 383 13.08 3.25 -23.22
C GLU A 383 13.49 1.79 -23.01
N SER A 384 14.42 1.56 -22.07
CA SER A 384 14.73 0.21 -21.61
C SER A 384 15.08 0.21 -20.13
N GLU A 385 14.56 -0.79 -19.44
CA GLU A 385 14.72 -0.98 -18.00
C GLU A 385 15.22 -2.40 -17.67
N ASP A 386 16.09 -2.50 -16.67
CA ASP A 386 16.54 -3.78 -16.10
C ASP A 386 16.23 -3.82 -14.60
N LEU A 387 15.78 -4.98 -14.13
CA LEU A 387 15.49 -5.25 -12.72
C LEU A 387 16.31 -6.46 -12.25
N ILE A 388 17.08 -6.28 -11.18
CA ILE A 388 17.77 -7.38 -10.50
C ILE A 388 17.46 -7.35 -9.00
N ALA A 389 17.42 -8.53 -8.37
CA ALA A 389 17.24 -8.65 -6.92
C ALA A 389 18.26 -9.64 -6.36
N ILE A 390 19.26 -9.12 -5.64
CA ILE A 390 20.38 -9.92 -5.14
C ILE A 390 20.26 -10.04 -3.61
N PRO A 391 20.07 -11.26 -3.07
CA PRO A 391 20.11 -11.46 -1.62
C PRO A 391 21.53 -11.29 -1.07
N GLN A 392 21.63 -10.97 0.21
CA GLN A 392 22.91 -11.00 0.91
C GLN A 392 23.53 -12.40 0.88
N GLN A 393 24.85 -12.46 0.81
CA GLN A 393 25.61 -13.70 0.71
C GLN A 393 26.76 -13.75 1.71
N LYS A 394 27.33 -14.95 1.87
CA LYS A 394 28.62 -15.11 2.55
C LYS A 394 29.72 -14.79 1.54
N TRP A 395 30.57 -13.84 1.88
CA TRP A 395 31.66 -13.38 1.02
C TRP A 395 32.87 -14.29 1.16
N THR A 396 33.22 -15.02 0.09
CA THR A 396 34.48 -15.76 0.00
C THR A 396 35.60 -14.85 -0.49
N PRO A 397 36.89 -15.21 -0.27
CA PRO A 397 38.00 -14.45 -0.83
C PRO A 397 37.92 -14.26 -2.35
N LYS A 398 37.39 -15.26 -3.07
CA LYS A 398 37.17 -15.22 -4.51
C LYS A 398 36.14 -14.15 -4.89
N ASP A 399 35.00 -14.12 -4.21
CA ASP A 399 33.93 -13.13 -4.49
C ASP A 399 34.43 -11.70 -4.25
N ILE A 400 35.25 -11.50 -3.21
CA ILE A 400 35.84 -10.20 -2.90
C ILE A 400 36.84 -9.77 -3.98
N GLU A 401 37.64 -10.71 -4.50
CA GLU A 401 38.57 -10.45 -5.60
C GLU A 401 37.82 -10.11 -6.90
N GLU A 402 36.82 -10.91 -7.28
CA GLU A 402 35.97 -10.68 -8.45
C GLU A 402 35.26 -9.32 -8.35
N LEU A 403 34.68 -9.00 -7.20
CA LEU A 403 34.05 -7.71 -6.95
C LEU A 403 35.07 -6.55 -7.02
N SER A 404 36.27 -6.72 -6.48
CA SER A 404 37.35 -5.73 -6.55
C SER A 404 37.78 -5.45 -8.00
N VAL A 405 37.88 -6.49 -8.83
CA VAL A 405 38.15 -6.35 -10.27
C VAL A 405 36.99 -5.64 -10.97
N ALA A 406 35.74 -6.03 -10.71
CA ALA A 406 34.57 -5.41 -11.29
C ALA A 406 34.44 -3.92 -10.91
N ARG A 407 34.66 -3.58 -9.63
CA ARG A 407 34.70 -2.19 -9.13
C ARG A 407 35.70 -1.36 -9.91
N LYS A 408 36.92 -1.85 -10.11
CA LYS A 408 37.97 -1.16 -10.88
C LYS A 408 37.57 -1.00 -12.35
N ASN A 409 37.11 -2.08 -12.99
CA ASN A 409 36.76 -2.07 -14.41
C ASN A 409 35.63 -1.10 -14.76
N PHE A 410 34.62 -0.99 -13.90
CA PHE A 410 33.44 -0.15 -14.14
C PHE A 410 33.48 1.21 -13.43
N ASP A 411 34.58 1.52 -12.76
CA ASP A 411 34.71 2.64 -11.84
C ASP A 411 33.54 2.78 -10.84
N VAL A 412 33.25 1.71 -10.11
CA VAL A 412 32.13 1.61 -9.17
C VAL A 412 32.65 1.55 -7.74
N LEU A 413 32.26 2.51 -6.90
CA LEU A 413 32.45 2.49 -5.45
C LEU A 413 33.87 2.03 -5.02
N GLN A 414 34.91 2.67 -5.58
CA GLN A 414 36.32 2.34 -5.28
C GLN A 414 36.67 2.39 -3.80
N LYS A 415 35.92 3.19 -3.03
CA LYS A 415 36.02 3.27 -1.57
C LYS A 415 34.72 2.75 -0.97
N PRO A 416 34.79 1.97 0.13
CA PRO A 416 33.60 1.46 0.78
C PRO A 416 32.63 2.60 1.12
N LEU A 417 31.35 2.38 0.82
CA LEU A 417 30.29 3.30 1.20
C LEU A 417 30.29 3.47 2.71
N LYS A 418 30.63 4.67 3.17
CA LYS A 418 30.19 5.12 4.48
C LYS A 418 28.72 5.50 4.33
N LEU A 419 27.82 4.53 4.44
CA LEU A 419 26.38 4.76 4.68
C LEU A 419 26.22 5.37 6.08
N LYS A 420 26.84 6.53 6.31
CA LYS A 420 26.84 7.26 7.57
C LYS A 420 25.44 7.80 7.77
N THR A 421 24.63 7.08 8.55
CA THR A 421 23.77 7.64 9.61
C THR A 421 22.84 8.78 9.20
N ILE A 422 22.38 8.80 7.96
CA ILE A 422 20.98 9.00 7.64
C ILE A 422 20.81 8.05 6.45
N PRO A 423 19.89 7.07 6.48
CA PRO A 423 19.35 6.56 5.23
C PRO A 423 19.05 7.75 4.31
N PHE A 424 18.78 7.51 3.04
CA PHE A 424 17.84 8.43 2.39
C PHE A 424 16.49 8.26 3.15
N HIS A 425 16.39 8.80 4.37
CA HIS A 425 15.15 9.11 5.04
C HIS A 425 14.64 10.26 4.19
N VAL A 426 14.02 9.91 3.07
CA VAL A 426 13.15 10.86 2.44
C VAL A 426 12.11 11.13 3.49
N HIS A 427 12.20 12.29 4.13
CA HIS A 427 11.14 12.83 4.95
C HIS A 427 10.00 13.22 4.00
N ALA A 428 9.40 12.22 3.36
CA ALA A 428 8.11 12.34 2.76
C ALA A 428 7.13 12.14 3.91
N THR A 429 6.31 13.15 4.15
CA THR A 429 5.17 13.02 5.05
C THR A 429 3.96 12.64 4.21
N SER A 430 3.03 11.90 4.81
CA SER A 430 1.76 11.57 4.14
C SER A 430 1.08 12.86 3.66
N PHE A 431 1.00 13.87 4.54
CA PHE A 431 0.57 15.22 4.19
C PHE A 431 1.77 16.18 4.17
N PRO A 432 2.22 16.64 3.00
CA PRO A 432 3.26 17.66 2.90
C PRO A 432 2.84 18.96 3.62
N PRO A 433 3.77 19.62 4.34
CA PRO A 433 3.49 20.93 4.93
C PRO A 433 3.15 21.93 3.82
N ASP A 434 2.35 22.96 4.13
CA ASP A 434 2.15 24.07 3.18
C ASP A 434 3.52 24.73 2.90
N PRO A 435 3.94 24.86 1.62
CA PRO A 435 5.20 25.48 1.23
C PRO A 435 5.39 26.88 1.82
N ALA A 436 4.30 27.61 2.06
CA ALA A 436 4.36 28.90 2.72
C ALA A 436 4.91 28.85 4.15
N PHE A 437 4.98 27.66 4.77
CA PHE A 437 5.55 27.42 6.09
C PHE A 437 6.87 26.64 6.06
N GLU A 438 7.41 26.37 4.87
CA GLU A 438 8.70 25.70 4.70
C GLU A 438 9.84 26.58 5.27
N GLY A 439 10.75 25.98 6.02
CA GLY A 439 11.81 26.71 6.73
C GLY A 439 11.36 27.56 7.94
N MET A 440 10.05 27.68 8.22
CA MET A 440 9.55 28.45 9.36
C MET A 440 9.56 27.66 10.67
N SER A 441 9.97 28.31 11.76
CA SER A 441 9.82 27.77 13.12
C SER A 441 8.35 27.64 13.53
N ARG A 442 8.05 26.78 14.50
CA ARG A 442 6.68 26.55 15.01
C ARG A 442 5.99 27.84 15.51
N GLN A 443 6.76 28.80 16.04
CA GLN A 443 6.25 30.12 16.44
C GLN A 443 5.87 30.98 15.23
N GLN A 444 6.71 31.02 14.19
CA GLN A 444 6.44 31.77 12.97
C GLN A 444 5.20 31.24 12.23
N ARG A 445 5.04 29.91 12.16
CA ARG A 445 3.85 29.28 11.58
C ARG A 445 2.56 29.73 12.28
N ARG A 446 2.51 29.62 13.60
CA ARG A 446 1.36 30.05 14.41
C ARG A 446 1.07 31.55 14.30
N ALA A 447 2.11 32.38 14.17
CA ALA A 447 1.94 33.82 14.00
C ALA A 447 1.29 34.15 12.64
N LEU A 448 1.75 33.49 11.56
CA LEU A 448 1.23 33.66 10.22
C LEU A 448 -0.20 33.10 10.07
N GLU A 449 -0.50 31.93 10.66
CA GLU A 449 -1.85 31.37 10.74
C GLU A 449 -2.82 32.35 11.44
N ARG A 450 -2.40 32.93 12.57
CA ARG A 450 -3.20 33.94 13.29
C ARG A 450 -3.41 35.21 12.47
N GLN A 451 -2.42 35.64 11.68
CA GLN A 451 -2.57 36.77 10.78
C GLN A 451 -3.56 36.46 9.65
N ARG A 452 -3.45 35.30 9.00
CA ARG A 452 -4.37 34.86 7.94
C ARG A 452 -5.80 34.75 8.45
N ALA A 453 -6.01 34.15 9.63
CA ALA A 453 -7.32 34.05 10.26
C ALA A 453 -7.92 35.44 10.59
N LYS A 454 -7.10 36.39 11.07
CA LYS A 454 -7.54 37.79 11.32
C LYS A 454 -7.88 38.54 10.03
N GLN A 455 -7.20 38.25 8.92
CA GLN A 455 -7.50 38.85 7.61
C GLN A 455 -8.79 38.27 7.01
N GLN A 456 -8.99 36.96 7.08
CA GLN A 456 -10.22 36.31 6.59
C GLN A 456 -11.45 36.69 7.44
N GLY A 457 -11.28 36.87 8.76
CA GLY A 457 -12.34 37.37 9.63
C GLY A 457 -12.68 38.86 9.46
N ARG A 458 -11.90 39.63 8.69
CA ARG A 458 -12.18 41.03 8.35
C ARG A 458 -12.89 41.22 7.00
N VAL A 459 -13.08 40.14 6.23
CA VAL A 459 -13.71 40.13 4.90
C VAL A 459 -15.10 39.46 4.94
N ARG A 460 -15.62 39.16 6.14
CA ARG A 460 -17.02 38.74 6.34
C ARG A 460 -17.85 39.86 6.92
#